data_AF-A0A0F9T755-F1
#
_entry.id   AF-A0A0F9T755-F1
#
_cell.length_a   1.000
_cell.length_b   1.000
_cell.length_c   1.000
_cell.angle_alpha   90.00
_cell.angle_beta   90.00
_cell.angle_gamma   90.00
#
_symmetry.space_group_name_H-M   'P 1'
#
loop_
_entity.id
_entity.type
_entity.pdbx_description
1 polymer ?
#
loop_
_entity_poly.entity_id
_entity_poly.type
_entity_poly.pdbx_seq_one_letter_code
_entity_poly.pdbx_strand_id
1 'polypeptide(L)'
;MVVNDNFFINIPIGRAINPVTKTNWEGVGVKPHVEVPQEDALTTAHLKALEKLAASTKDKDDKFRYEWYAESLKAGLNPVKVKPETLRSYAGKYGPRTISFESGELYYQRTGRPKYRMIPLSNDLFMLKEIDYFRIKIIKEDGVVKGVMGMYDDGNTDKNLKRK
;
A
#
# COMPACT_ATOMS: atom_id res chain seq x y z
N MET A 1 -10.26 25.32 39.40
CA MET A 1 -10.59 25.84 40.75
C MET A 1 -11.96 25.30 41.13
N VAL A 2 -12.05 24.49 42.18
CA VAL A 2 -13.34 23.98 42.67
C VAL A 2 -14.05 25.11 43.41
N VAL A 3 -15.31 25.35 43.05
CA VAL A 3 -16.14 26.38 43.68
C VAL A 3 -16.94 25.75 44.82
N ASN A 4 -17.50 24.55 44.60
CA ASN A 4 -18.11 23.66 45.60
C ASN A 4 -18.29 22.25 45.00
N ASP A 5 -19.02 21.38 45.70
CA ASP A 5 -19.25 19.97 45.31
C ASP A 5 -19.92 19.77 43.93
N ASN A 6 -20.60 20.80 43.41
CA ASN A 6 -21.33 20.73 42.14
C ASN A 6 -20.70 21.56 41.02
N PHE A 7 -19.76 22.45 41.33
CA PHE A 7 -19.20 23.39 40.36
C PHE A 7 -17.68 23.48 40.43
N PHE A 8 -17.07 23.41 39.26
CA PHE A 8 -15.67 23.79 39.06
C PHE A 8 -15.56 24.84 37.96
N ILE A 9 -14.56 25.72 38.10
CA ILE A 9 -14.22 26.74 37.13
C ILE A 9 -12.84 26.42 36.55
N ASN A 10 -12.73 26.53 35.23
CA ASN A 10 -11.47 26.49 34.50
C ASN A 10 -11.20 27.88 33.92
N ILE A 11 -10.18 28.58 34.43
CA ILE A 11 -9.75 29.91 33.95
C ILE A 11 -8.42 29.73 33.23
N PRO A 12 -8.33 30.03 31.92
CA PRO A 12 -7.06 30.03 31.23
C PRO A 12 -6.17 31.15 31.79
N ILE A 13 -5.02 30.78 32.35
CA ILE A 13 -4.02 31.73 32.89
C ILE A 13 -2.99 32.17 31.85
N GLY A 14 -3.09 31.66 30.63
CA GLY A 14 -2.18 31.96 29.54
C GLY A 14 -2.79 31.61 28.20
N ARG A 15 -2.33 32.28 27.15
CA ARG A 15 -2.76 32.05 25.78
C ARG A 15 -1.53 31.86 24.91
N ALA A 16 -1.41 30.68 24.30
CA ALA A 16 -0.37 30.42 23.32
C ALA A 16 -0.83 30.95 21.96
N ILE A 17 -0.10 31.93 21.41
CA ILE A 17 -0.35 32.50 20.08
C ILE A 17 0.81 32.07 19.19
N ASN A 18 0.49 31.47 18.04
CA ASN A 18 1.51 31.09 17.08
C ASN A 18 2.16 32.36 16.48
N PRO A 19 3.50 32.50 16.52
CA PRO A 19 4.17 33.72 16.10
C PRO A 19 4.07 33.98 14.59
N VAL A 20 3.81 32.94 13.79
CA VAL A 20 3.68 33.01 12.32
C VAL A 20 2.25 33.33 11.92
N THR A 21 1.28 32.53 12.39
CA THR A 21 -0.13 32.67 11.94
C THR A 21 -0.90 33.74 12.71
N LYS A 22 -0.36 34.23 13.83
CA LYS A 22 -1.02 35.19 14.76
C LYS A 22 -2.37 34.69 15.32
N THR A 23 -2.59 33.37 15.30
CA THR A 23 -3.79 32.68 15.81
C THR A 23 -3.41 31.53 16.76
N ASN A 24 -4.39 30.86 17.37
CA ASN A 24 -4.24 29.70 18.27
C ASN A 24 -5.13 28.51 17.80
N TRP A 25 -4.92 27.33 18.41
CA TRP A 25 -5.69 26.12 18.12
C TRP A 25 -6.97 26.01 18.94
N GLU A 26 -7.14 26.82 19.98
CA GLU A 26 -8.28 26.71 20.90
C GLU A 26 -9.60 27.02 20.17
N GLY A 27 -10.59 26.12 20.29
CA GLY A 27 -11.90 26.26 19.65
C GLY A 27 -11.94 25.99 18.15
N VAL A 28 -10.81 26.01 17.45
CA VAL A 28 -10.71 25.78 15.98
C VAL A 28 -9.99 24.47 15.64
N GLY A 29 -9.14 23.99 16.54
CA GLY A 29 -8.27 22.83 16.33
C GLY A 29 -6.98 23.17 15.58
N VAL A 30 -6.19 22.13 15.28
CA VAL A 30 -4.97 22.23 14.48
C VAL A 30 -5.29 21.77 13.07
N LYS A 31 -5.12 22.65 12.07
CA LYS A 31 -5.24 22.27 10.66
C LYS A 31 -4.03 21.43 10.23
N PRO A 32 -4.20 20.19 9.75
CA PRO A 32 -3.09 19.39 9.24
C PRO A 32 -2.44 20.05 8.02
N HIS A 33 -1.12 19.91 7.89
CA HIS A 33 -0.41 20.30 6.67
C HIS A 33 -0.76 19.40 5.48
N VAL A 34 -1.13 18.15 5.76
CA VAL A 34 -1.60 17.17 4.80
C VAL A 34 -2.96 16.72 5.29
N GLU A 35 -4.00 17.18 4.62
CA GLU A 35 -5.38 16.89 4.99
C GLU A 35 -5.81 15.57 4.34
N VAL A 36 -6.07 14.56 5.16
CA VAL A 36 -6.52 13.22 4.78
C VAL A 36 -7.44 12.65 5.86
N PRO A 37 -8.29 11.65 5.55
CA PRO A 37 -9.03 10.92 6.56
C PRO A 37 -8.12 10.37 7.67
N GLN A 38 -8.64 10.29 8.90
CA GLN A 38 -7.87 9.82 10.06
C GLN A 38 -7.28 8.42 9.85
N GLU A 39 -8.06 7.52 9.25
CA GLU A 39 -7.64 6.14 8.89
C GLU A 39 -6.48 6.09 7.90
N ASP A 40 -6.34 7.10 7.04
CA ASP A 40 -5.29 7.17 6.01
C ASP A 40 -4.04 7.93 6.47
N ALA A 41 -4.07 8.55 7.66
CA ALA A 41 -3.02 9.46 8.12
C ALA A 41 -1.65 8.78 8.19
N LEU A 42 -1.57 7.57 8.78
CA LEU A 42 -0.32 6.81 8.90
C LEU A 42 0.21 6.39 7.52
N THR A 43 -0.66 5.84 6.69
CA THR A 43 -0.32 5.37 5.34
C THR A 43 0.16 6.53 4.47
N THR A 44 -0.50 7.69 4.55
CA THR A 44 -0.12 8.91 3.83
C THR A 44 1.21 9.47 4.31
N ALA A 45 1.45 9.50 5.63
CA ALA A 45 2.72 9.96 6.19
C ALA A 45 3.89 9.06 5.76
N HIS A 46 3.69 7.73 5.81
CA HIS A 46 4.69 6.77 5.37
C HIS A 46 4.96 6.88 3.87
N LEU A 47 3.92 7.00 3.04
CA LEU A 47 4.05 7.21 1.61
C LEU A 47 4.88 8.47 1.30
N LYS A 48 4.56 9.60 1.95
CA LYS A 48 5.30 10.86 1.76
C LYS A 48 6.76 10.75 2.19
N ALA A 49 7.05 9.98 3.25
CA ALA A 49 8.42 9.72 3.68
C ALA A 49 9.19 8.92 2.61
N LEU A 50 8.59 7.86 2.06
CA LEU A 50 9.20 7.06 1.00
C LEU A 50 9.42 7.88 -0.28
N GLU A 51 8.44 8.69 -0.70
CA GLU A 51 8.58 9.57 -1.87
C GLU A 51 9.71 10.58 -1.68
N LYS A 52 9.84 11.16 -0.48
CA LYS A 52 10.95 12.06 -0.16
C LYS A 52 12.30 11.34 -0.19
N LEU A 53 12.39 10.14 0.38
CA LEU A 53 13.61 9.34 0.37
C LEU A 53 14.01 8.95 -1.07
N ALA A 54 13.06 8.46 -1.87
CA ALA A 54 13.26 8.12 -3.28
C ALA A 54 13.75 9.32 -4.13
N ALA A 55 13.24 10.52 -3.85
CA ALA A 55 13.67 11.73 -4.55
C ALA A 55 15.06 12.25 -4.12
N SER A 56 15.50 11.91 -2.90
CA SER A 56 16.74 12.43 -2.31
C SER A 56 17.94 11.48 -2.37
N THR A 57 17.68 10.17 -2.50
CA THR A 57 18.75 9.17 -2.54
C THR A 57 19.49 9.17 -3.88
N LYS A 58 20.80 8.90 -3.82
CA LYS A 58 21.66 8.71 -5.01
C LYS A 58 21.86 7.22 -5.33
N ASP A 59 21.59 6.36 -4.36
CA ASP A 59 21.71 4.92 -4.49
C ASP A 59 20.52 4.37 -5.28
N LYS A 60 20.80 3.57 -6.30
CA LYS A 60 19.77 3.04 -7.20
C LYS A 60 18.94 1.94 -6.55
N ASP A 61 19.54 1.14 -5.68
CA ASP A 61 18.89 0.01 -5.04
C ASP A 61 17.95 0.52 -3.93
N ASP A 62 18.39 1.49 -3.15
CA ASP A 62 17.53 2.19 -2.19
C ASP A 62 16.39 2.92 -2.89
N LYS A 63 16.66 3.61 -4.01
CA LYS A 63 15.62 4.27 -4.79
C LYS A 63 14.55 3.28 -5.25
N PHE A 64 14.98 2.16 -5.82
CA PHE A 64 14.09 1.09 -6.27
C PHE A 64 13.25 0.55 -5.12
N ARG A 65 13.86 0.27 -3.96
CA ARG A 65 13.15 -0.19 -2.76
C ARG A 65 12.12 0.83 -2.27
N TYR A 66 12.47 2.11 -2.19
CA TYR A 66 11.52 3.13 -1.75
C TYR A 66 10.33 3.26 -2.70
N GLU A 67 10.58 3.25 -4.01
CA GLU A 67 9.53 3.27 -5.04
C GLU A 67 8.66 2.01 -4.96
N TRP A 68 9.27 0.84 -4.73
CA TRP A 68 8.57 -0.42 -4.53
C TRP A 68 7.57 -0.31 -3.37
N TYR A 69 8.01 0.03 -2.16
CA TYR A 69 7.11 0.12 -1.01
C TYR A 69 6.07 1.25 -1.17
N ALA A 70 6.44 2.37 -1.82
CA ALA A 70 5.51 3.46 -2.09
C ALA A 70 4.34 3.02 -2.99
N GLU A 71 4.59 2.21 -4.03
CA GLU A 71 3.53 1.66 -4.87
C GLU A 71 2.55 0.77 -4.09
N SER A 72 3.04 -0.03 -3.14
CA SER A 72 2.18 -0.86 -2.30
C SER A 72 1.26 0.00 -1.43
N LEU A 73 1.79 1.08 -0.82
CA LEU A 73 0.98 2.01 -0.03
C LEU A 73 -0.03 2.78 -0.89
N LYS A 74 0.35 3.19 -2.11
CA LYS A 74 -0.56 3.85 -3.06
C LYS A 74 -1.74 2.96 -3.43
N ALA A 75 -1.50 1.67 -3.66
CA ALA A 75 -2.57 0.71 -3.92
C ALA A 75 -3.46 0.43 -2.70
N GLY A 76 -2.90 0.52 -1.48
CA GLY A 76 -3.69 0.47 -0.24
C GLY A 76 -4.66 1.65 -0.10
N LEU A 77 -4.18 2.86 -0.39
CA LEU A 77 -5.00 4.08 -0.38
C LEU A 77 -6.00 4.13 -1.54
N ASN A 78 -5.63 3.60 -2.70
CA ASN A 78 -6.46 3.58 -3.90
C ASN A 78 -6.55 2.16 -4.49
N PRO A 79 -7.48 1.33 -3.99
CA PRO A 79 -7.59 -0.06 -4.42
C PRO A 79 -7.92 -0.19 -5.91
N VAL A 80 -7.07 -0.90 -6.65
CA VAL A 80 -7.29 -1.17 -8.07
C VAL A 80 -8.37 -2.24 -8.23
N LYS A 81 -9.41 -1.93 -9.01
CA LYS A 81 -10.47 -2.89 -9.33
C LYS A 81 -10.22 -3.53 -10.69
N VAL A 82 -9.96 -4.84 -10.70
CA VAL A 82 -9.80 -5.63 -11.93
C VAL A 82 -11.07 -6.45 -12.16
N LYS A 83 -11.52 -6.57 -13.42
CA LYS A 83 -12.72 -7.32 -13.77
C LYS A 83 -12.57 -8.81 -13.37
N PRO A 84 -13.60 -9.44 -12.77
CA PRO A 84 -13.54 -10.84 -12.36
C PRO A 84 -13.23 -11.82 -13.50
N GLU A 85 -13.71 -11.54 -14.71
CA GLU A 85 -13.42 -12.34 -15.91
C GLU A 85 -11.92 -12.37 -16.23
N THR A 86 -11.27 -11.21 -16.12
CA THR A 86 -9.83 -11.08 -16.32
C THR A 86 -9.07 -11.85 -15.24
N LEU A 87 -9.48 -11.72 -13.97
CA LEU A 87 -8.88 -12.48 -12.87
C LEU A 87 -9.01 -14.00 -13.07
N ARG A 88 -10.18 -14.48 -13.48
CA ARG A 88 -10.39 -15.91 -13.79
C ARG A 88 -9.44 -16.42 -14.87
N SER A 89 -9.13 -15.61 -15.90
CA SER A 89 -8.19 -16.01 -16.95
C SER A 89 -6.75 -16.21 -16.44
N TYR A 90 -6.39 -15.56 -15.33
CA TYR A 90 -5.07 -15.65 -14.70
C TYR A 90 -4.90 -16.92 -13.85
N ALA A 91 -6.00 -17.59 -13.49
CA ALA A 91 -5.93 -18.86 -12.76
C ALA A 91 -5.23 -19.95 -13.60
N GLY A 92 -4.40 -20.75 -12.92
CA GLY A 92 -3.62 -21.80 -13.56
C GLY A 92 -2.37 -22.22 -12.78
N LYS A 93 -1.67 -23.21 -13.33
CA LYS A 93 -0.38 -23.70 -12.81
C LYS A 93 0.78 -23.15 -13.65
N TYR A 94 1.76 -22.58 -12.97
CA TYR A 94 2.94 -21.92 -13.53
C TYR A 94 4.20 -22.49 -12.88
N GLY A 95 4.66 -23.65 -13.36
CA GLY A 95 5.77 -24.38 -12.73
C GLY A 95 5.47 -24.73 -11.25
N PRO A 96 6.26 -24.27 -10.27
CA PRO A 96 6.04 -24.52 -8.84
C PRO A 96 4.98 -23.59 -8.22
N ARG A 97 4.32 -22.74 -9.01
CA ARG A 97 3.37 -21.74 -8.55
C ARG A 97 1.97 -22.05 -9.06
N THR A 98 0.97 -21.88 -8.21
CA THR A 98 -0.43 -22.03 -8.56
C THR A 98 -1.14 -20.73 -8.24
N ILE A 99 -1.88 -20.21 -9.22
CA ILE A 99 -2.81 -19.10 -9.03
C ILE A 99 -4.22 -19.68 -9.08
N SER A 100 -5.01 -19.41 -8.05
CA SER A 100 -6.39 -19.85 -7.90
C SER A 100 -7.32 -18.65 -7.81
N PHE A 101 -8.52 -18.77 -8.35
CA PHE A 101 -9.56 -17.76 -8.26
C PHE A 101 -10.66 -18.26 -7.32
N GLU A 102 -10.87 -17.56 -6.21
CA GLU A 102 -11.83 -17.92 -5.17
C GLU A 102 -12.59 -16.68 -4.73
N SER A 103 -13.92 -16.76 -4.70
CA SER A 103 -14.80 -15.70 -4.17
C SER A 103 -14.56 -14.29 -4.74
N GLY A 104 -14.15 -14.17 -6.02
CA GLY A 104 -13.87 -12.88 -6.65
C GLY A 104 -12.42 -12.42 -6.57
N GLU A 105 -11.57 -13.17 -5.88
CA GLU A 105 -10.19 -12.79 -5.57
C GLU A 105 -9.20 -13.81 -6.13
N LEU A 106 -7.97 -13.36 -6.35
CA LEU A 106 -6.87 -14.24 -6.71
C LEU A 106 -6.07 -14.62 -5.48
N TYR A 107 -5.54 -15.82 -5.51
CA TYR A 107 -4.64 -16.32 -4.50
C TYR A 107 -3.48 -17.05 -5.13
N TYR A 108 -2.30 -16.82 -4.55
CA TYR A 108 -1.05 -17.42 -4.93
C TYR A 108 -0.64 -18.49 -3.94
N GLN A 109 -0.15 -19.62 -4.45
CA GLN A 109 0.47 -20.66 -3.67
C GLN A 109 1.72 -21.19 -4.37
N ARG A 110 2.82 -21.33 -3.63
CA ARG A 110 4.00 -22.09 -4.07
C ARG A 110 3.93 -23.51 -3.51
N THR A 111 4.36 -24.52 -4.25
CA THR A 111 4.30 -25.93 -3.83
C THR A 111 4.80 -26.12 -2.39
N GLY A 112 3.94 -26.69 -1.53
CA GLY A 112 4.25 -26.96 -0.11
C GLY A 112 4.26 -25.72 0.81
N ARG A 113 3.90 -24.53 0.31
CA ARG A 113 3.81 -23.29 1.12
C ARG A 113 2.35 -22.87 1.35
N PRO A 114 2.12 -21.99 2.35
CA PRO A 114 0.82 -21.35 2.54
C PRO A 114 0.38 -20.58 1.29
N LYS A 115 -0.92 -20.35 1.23
CA LYS A 115 -1.59 -19.63 0.17
C LYS A 115 -1.81 -18.19 0.62
N TYR A 116 -1.51 -17.23 -0.24
CA TYR A 116 -1.59 -15.80 0.03
C TYR A 116 -2.58 -15.13 -0.91
N ARG A 117 -3.39 -14.22 -0.38
CA ARG A 117 -4.29 -13.41 -1.20
C ARG A 117 -3.49 -12.44 -2.06
N MET A 118 -3.84 -12.35 -3.34
CA MET A 118 -3.24 -11.41 -4.28
C MET A 118 -4.03 -10.10 -4.25
N ILE A 119 -3.32 -8.98 -4.05
CA ILE A 119 -3.88 -7.64 -4.07
C ILE A 119 -3.41 -6.96 -5.37
N PRO A 120 -4.32 -6.49 -6.24
CA PRO A 120 -3.95 -5.84 -7.49
C PRO A 120 -3.27 -4.50 -7.23
N LEU A 121 -2.07 -4.34 -7.79
CA LEU A 121 -1.39 -3.05 -7.94
C LEU A 121 -1.71 -2.42 -9.31
N SER A 122 -2.00 -3.25 -10.31
CA SER A 122 -2.46 -2.86 -11.64
C SER A 122 -3.34 -3.98 -12.24
N ASN A 123 -3.66 -3.88 -13.54
CA ASN A 123 -4.38 -4.94 -14.27
C ASN A 123 -3.59 -6.26 -14.42
N ASP A 124 -2.28 -6.22 -14.29
CA ASP A 124 -1.36 -7.34 -14.52
C ASP A 124 -0.31 -7.51 -13.41
N LEU A 125 -0.19 -6.57 -12.47
CA LEU A 125 0.74 -6.63 -11.34
C LEU A 125 -0.02 -6.79 -10.03
N PHE A 126 0.45 -7.73 -9.21
CA PHE A 126 -0.17 -8.07 -7.93
C PHE A 126 0.89 -8.18 -6.84
N MET A 127 0.60 -7.64 -5.66
CA MET A 127 1.32 -7.96 -4.43
C MET A 127 0.61 -9.08 -3.68
N LEU A 128 1.28 -9.67 -2.69
CA LEU A 128 0.70 -10.69 -1.84
C LEU A 128 0.42 -10.10 -0.45
N LYS A 129 -0.76 -10.40 0.09
CA LYS A 129 -1.07 -10.08 1.49
C LYS A 129 -0.03 -10.77 2.39
N GLU A 130 0.58 -10.01 3.30
CA GLU A 130 1.64 -10.45 4.25
C GLU A 130 3.02 -10.72 3.63
N ILE A 131 3.22 -10.50 2.33
CA ILE A 131 4.54 -10.61 1.69
C ILE A 131 4.79 -9.36 0.84
N ASP A 132 5.49 -8.40 1.44
CA ASP A 132 5.70 -7.10 0.81
C ASP A 132 6.90 -7.06 -0.16
N TYR A 133 7.86 -7.98 0.04
CA TYR A 133 9.07 -8.06 -0.78
C TYR A 133 8.85 -8.74 -2.15
N PHE A 134 7.70 -9.37 -2.38
CA PHE A 134 7.45 -10.18 -3.57
C PHE A 134 6.17 -9.78 -4.30
N ARG A 135 6.26 -9.61 -5.62
CA ARG A 135 5.15 -9.33 -6.51
C ARG A 135 5.08 -10.34 -7.64
N ILE A 136 3.89 -10.44 -8.22
CA ILE A 136 3.61 -11.29 -9.37
C ILE A 136 3.09 -10.43 -10.50
N LYS A 137 3.78 -10.44 -11.63
CA LYS A 137 3.33 -9.84 -12.88
C LYS A 137 2.84 -10.91 -13.84
N ILE A 138 1.65 -10.75 -14.39
CA ILE A 138 1.05 -11.63 -15.38
C ILE A 138 1.62 -11.30 -16.75
N ILE A 139 2.21 -12.28 -17.42
CA ILE A 139 2.75 -12.11 -18.77
C ILE A 139 1.66 -12.50 -19.78
N LYS A 140 1.23 -11.53 -20.58
CA LYS A 140 0.24 -11.69 -21.64
C LYS A 140 0.89 -11.46 -23.00
N GLU A 141 0.63 -12.34 -23.96
CA GLU A 141 0.94 -12.15 -25.38
C GLU A 141 -0.37 -12.32 -26.15
N ASP A 142 -0.72 -11.36 -27.01
CA ASP A 142 -1.97 -11.33 -27.80
C ASP A 142 -3.24 -11.50 -26.94
N GLY A 143 -3.23 -10.96 -25.72
CA GLY A 143 -4.33 -11.08 -24.75
C GLY A 143 -4.40 -12.44 -24.04
N VAL A 144 -3.54 -13.40 -24.38
CA VAL A 144 -3.48 -14.73 -23.78
C VAL A 144 -2.40 -14.77 -22.69
N VAL A 145 -2.74 -15.31 -21.53
CA VAL A 145 -1.80 -15.49 -20.42
C VAL A 145 -0.79 -16.58 -20.77
N LYS A 146 0.47 -16.20 -20.97
CA LYS A 146 1.58 -17.10 -21.30
C LYS A 146 2.37 -17.54 -20.08
N GLY A 147 2.33 -16.78 -19.01
CA GLY A 147 3.11 -17.07 -17.81
C GLY A 147 2.98 -16.01 -16.74
N VAL A 148 3.84 -16.12 -15.73
CA VAL A 148 3.99 -15.17 -14.64
C VAL A 148 5.46 -14.84 -14.42
N MET A 149 5.72 -13.63 -13.97
CA MET A 149 7.01 -13.15 -13.53
C MET A 149 6.93 -12.86 -12.03
N GLY A 150 7.77 -13.52 -11.24
CA GLY A 150 8.03 -13.11 -9.86
C GLY A 150 9.00 -11.94 -9.89
N MET A 151 8.68 -10.89 -9.13
CA MET A 151 9.52 -9.71 -8.95
C MET A 151 9.82 -9.57 -7.46
N TYR A 152 11.05 -9.20 -7.11
CA TYR A 152 11.49 -9.00 -5.73
C TYR A 152 11.91 -7.54 -5.50
N ASP A 153 11.89 -7.10 -4.25
CA ASP A 153 12.25 -5.74 -3.83
C ASP A 153 13.75 -5.43 -3.93
N ASP A 154 14.58 -6.43 -4.22
CA ASP A 154 16.00 -6.31 -4.59
C ASP A 154 16.22 -6.18 -6.11
N GLY A 155 15.15 -6.14 -6.91
CA GLY A 155 15.19 -6.04 -8.36
C GLY A 155 15.34 -7.38 -9.08
N ASN A 156 15.51 -8.49 -8.36
CA ASN A 156 15.55 -9.81 -8.98
C ASN A 156 14.20 -10.16 -9.60
N THR A 157 14.24 -10.93 -10.68
CA THR A 157 13.04 -11.46 -11.32
C THR A 157 13.22 -12.91 -11.71
N ASP A 158 12.12 -13.66 -11.70
CA ASP A 158 12.08 -15.03 -12.19
C ASP A 158 10.82 -15.23 -13.05
N LYS A 159 10.90 -16.09 -14.08
CA LYS A 159 9.80 -16.29 -15.04
C LYS A 159 9.36 -17.75 -15.04
N ASN A 160 8.06 -17.98 -14.94
CA ASN A 160 7.45 -19.30 -15.13
C ASN A 160 6.35 -19.24 -16.19
N LEU A 161 6.48 -20.07 -17.22
CA LEU A 161 5.45 -20.22 -18.24
C LEU A 161 4.24 -20.98 -17.70
N LYS A 162 3.06 -20.67 -18.24
CA LYS A 162 1.82 -21.40 -17.97
C LYS A 162 1.98 -22.81 -18.50
N ARG A 163 1.72 -23.81 -17.66
CA ARG A 163 1.70 -25.20 -18.12
C ARG A 163 0.53 -25.37 -19.09
N LYS A 164 0.78 -25.94 -20.27
CA LYS A 164 -0.26 -26.38 -21.21
C LYS A 164 -1.15 -27.43 -20.54
#